data_AF-A0A2P5MQR9-F1
#
_entry.id   AF-A0A2P5MQR9-F1
#
_cell.length_a   1.000
_cell.length_b   1.000
_cell.length_c   1.000
_cell.angle_alpha   90.00
_cell.angle_beta   90.00
_cell.angle_gamma   90.00
#
_symmetry.space_group_name_H-M   'P 1'
#
loop_
_entity.id
_entity.type
_entity.pdbx_description
1 polymer ?
#
loop_
_entity_poly.entity_id
_entity_poly.type
_entity_poly.pdbx_seq_one_letter_code
_entity_poly.pdbx_strand_id
1 'polypeptide(L)' 'MQLHTAKQEALAVIQRLPDTADMEEIMYRLYVLENIRRGQKDAEQGKTTPSEQILRDIQAW' A
#
# COMPACT_ATOMS: atom_id res chain seq x y z
N MET A 1 -13.28 9.13 -12.68
CA MET A 1 -12.50 8.14 -11.91
C MET A 1 -13.38 6.92 -11.71
N GLN A 2 -12.95 5.74 -12.15
CA GLN A 2 -13.71 4.52 -11.92
C GLN A 2 -13.71 4.23 -10.41
N LEU A 3 -14.88 4.32 -9.77
CA LEU A 3 -15.10 4.04 -8.35
C LEU A 3 -15.03 2.54 -8.12
N HIS A 4 -13.82 1.98 -8.09
CA HIS A 4 -13.64 0.63 -7.59
C HIS A 4 -13.72 0.65 -6.07
N THR A 5 -14.60 -0.18 -5.51
CA THR A 5 -14.65 -0.41 -4.06
C THR A 5 -13.39 -1.13 -3.60
N ALA A 6 -13.04 -1.02 -2.32
CA ALA A 6 -11.93 -1.75 -1.73
C ALA A 6 -12.01 -3.27 -2.00
N LYS A 7 -13.23 -3.83 -1.99
CA LYS A 7 -13.48 -5.23 -2.34
C LYS A 7 -13.13 -5.55 -3.80
N GLN A 8 -13.52 -4.70 -4.75
CA GLN A 8 -13.24 -4.95 -6.18
C GLN A 8 -11.74 -4.89 -6.48
N GLU A 9 -11.01 -3.98 -5.83
CA GLU A 9 -9.57 -3.90 -5.99
C GLU A 9 -8.84 -5.08 -5.35
N ALA A 10 -9.27 -5.50 -4.16
CA ALA A 10 -8.76 -6.72 -3.53
C ALA A 10 -8.97 -7.94 -4.44
N LEU A 11 -10.16 -8.09 -5.02
CA LEU A 11 -10.44 -9.15 -5.99
C LEU A 11 -9.56 -9.05 -7.23
N ALA A 12 -9.35 -7.85 -7.79
CA ALA A 12 -8.48 -7.65 -8.95
C ALA A 12 -7.01 -8.00 -8.65
N VAL A 13 -6.53 -7.74 -7.43
CA VAL A 13 -5.20 -8.16 -6.98
C VAL A 13 -5.12 -9.68 -6.87
N ILE A 14 -6.10 -10.31 -6.20
CA ILE A 14 -6.14 -11.76 -6.02
C ILE A 14 -6.21 -12.47 -7.37
N GLN A 15 -7.01 -11.97 -8.32
CA GLN A 15 -7.14 -12.55 -9.67
C GLN A 15 -5.85 -12.53 -10.50
N ARG A 16 -4.87 -11.69 -10.14
CA ARG A 16 -3.58 -11.60 -10.84
C ARG A 16 -2.51 -12.49 -10.23
N LEU A 17 -2.80 -13.13 -9.09
CA LEU A 17 -1.87 -14.05 -8.45
C LEU A 17 -1.85 -15.38 -9.19
N PRO A 18 -0.70 -16.09 -9.19
CA PRO A 18 -0.66 -17.46 -9.69
C PRO A 18 -1.51 -18.37 -8.79
N ASP A 19 -2.03 -19.46 -9.34
CA ASP A 19 -2.78 -20.47 -8.55
C ASP A 19 -1.94 -21.13 -7.45
N THR A 20 -0.61 -21.01 -7.53
CA THR A 20 0.34 -21.49 -6.52
C THR A 20 0.50 -20.53 -5.34
N ALA A 21 -0.12 -19.35 -5.37
CA ALA A 21 -0.03 -18.38 -4.29
C ALA A 21 -0.68 -18.92 -3.01
N ASP A 22 0.06 -18.87 -1.91
CA ASP A 22 -0.46 -19.25 -0.60
C ASP A 22 -1.15 -18.06 0.11
N MET A 23 -1.72 -18.35 1.27
CA MET A 23 -2.44 -17.36 2.07
C MET A 23 -1.54 -16.22 2.56
N GLU A 24 -0.28 -16.50 2.91
CA GLU A 24 0.66 -15.47 3.39
C GLU A 24 0.97 -14.48 2.27
N GLU A 25 1.21 -15.01 1.08
CA GLU A 25 1.41 -14.24 -0.13
C GLU A 25 0.19 -13.36 -0.41
N ILE A 26 -1.02 -13.93 -0.43
CA ILE A 26 -2.26 -13.18 -0.66
C ILE A 26 -2.40 -12.03 0.36
N MET A 27 -2.24 -12.33 1.65
CA MET A 27 -2.32 -11.33 2.72
C MET A 27 -1.30 -10.21 2.55
N TYR A 28 -0.06 -10.55 2.20
CA TYR A 28 1.00 -9.58 1.97
C TYR A 28 0.65 -8.61 0.84
N ARG A 29 0.11 -9.09 -0.29
CA ARG A 29 -0.27 -8.19 -1.40
C ARG A 29 -1.40 -7.24 -1.01
N LEU A 30 -2.39 -7.74 -0.28
CA LEU A 30 -3.49 -6.90 0.20
C LEU A 30 -2.99 -5.84 1.21
N TYR A 31 -2.06 -6.20 2.09
CA TYR A 31 -1.43 -5.28 3.03
C TYR A 31 -0.65 -4.17 2.30
N VAL A 32 0.17 -4.53 1.32
CA VAL A 32 0.93 -3.57 0.51
C VAL A 32 -0.01 -2.63 -0.27
N LEU A 33 -1.08 -3.18 -0.86
CA LEU A 33 -2.09 -2.37 -1.54
C LEU A 33 -2.69 -1.32 -0.60
N GLU A 34 -3.09 -1.71 0.61
CA GLU A 34 -3.65 -0.79 1.60
C GLU A 34 -2.64 0.29 2.03
N ASN A 35 -1.37 -0.09 2.19
CA ASN A 35 -0.31 0.88 2.52
C ASN A 35 -0.11 1.91 1.40
N ILE A 36 -0.19 1.50 0.13
CA ILE A 36 -0.11 2.42 -1.01
C ILE A 36 -1.29 3.40 -0.98
N ARG A 37 -2.52 2.91 -0.76
CA ARG A 37 -3.73 3.77 -0.68
C ARG A 37 -3.61 4.79 0.44
N ARG A 38 -3.15 4.35 1.62
CA ARG A 38 -2.91 5.24 2.75
C ARG A 38 -1.87 6.30 2.43
N GLY A 39 -0.73 5.90 1.84
CA GLY A 39 0.33 6.82 1.43
C GLY A 39 -0.13 7.85 0.39
N GLN A 40 -0.93 7.43 -0.60
CA GLN A 40 -1.53 8.34 -1.59
C GLN A 40 -2.46 9.36 -0.92
N LYS A 41 -3.34 8.90 -0.03
CA LYS A 41 -4.24 9.79 0.73
C LYS A 41 -3.47 10.76 1.63
N ASP A 42 -2.42 10.30 2.30
CA ASP A 42 -1.59 11.15 3.14
C ASP A 42 -0.85 12.21 2.30
N ALA A 43 -0.35 11.84 1.12
CA ALA A 43 0.26 12.77 0.17
C ALA A 43 -0.73 13.84 -0.33
N GLU A 44 -1.95 13.44 -0.71
CA GLU A 44 -3.02 14.36 -1.10
C GLU A 44 -3.40 15.33 0.02
N GLN A 45 -3.29 14.90 1.28
CA GLN A 45 -3.58 15.70 2.47
C GLN A 45 -2.39 16.53 2.96
N GLY A 46 -1.23 16.47 2.28
CA GLY A 46 0.00 17.13 2.70
C GLY A 46 0.62 16.55 3.97
N LYS A 47 0.22 15.34 4.39
CA LYS A 47 0.78 14.59 5.53
C LYS A 47 2.07 13.88 5.11
N THR A 48 3.04 14.66 4.64
CA THR A 48 4.32 14.16 4.14
C THR A 48 5.46 14.68 5.00
N THR A 49 6.49 13.87 5.18
CA THR A 49 7.72 14.28 5.86
C THR A 49 8.81 14.61 4.84
N PRO A 50 9.54 15.74 4.96
CA PRO A 50 10.69 16.03 4.11
C PRO A 50 11.76 14.96 4.21
N SER A 51 12.42 14.64 3.09
CA SER A 51 13.44 13.60 3.04
C SER A 51 14.60 13.85 3.99
N GLU A 52 15.00 15.12 4.19
CA GLU A 52 16.06 15.50 5.11
C GLU A 52 15.69 15.20 6.57
N GLN A 53 14.41 15.30 6.92
CA GLN A 53 13.94 14.96 8.26
C GLN A 53 14.01 13.44 8.49
N ILE A 54 13.54 12.65 7.53
CA ILE A 54 13.62 11.18 7.61
C ILE A 54 15.07 10.70 7.72
N LEU A 55 16.00 11.29 6.96
CA LEU A 55 17.42 10.94 7.04
C LEU A 55 18.01 11.21 8.44
N ARG A 56 17.66 12.33 9.07
CA ARG A 56 18.08 12.64 10.44
C ARG A 56 17.52 11.63 11.44
N ASP A 57 16.24 11.27 11.31
CA ASP A 57 15.58 10.34 12.21
C ASP A 57 16.20 8.93 12.14
N ILE A 58 16.51 8.45 10.92
CA ILE A 58 17.18 7.15 10.70
C ILE A 58 18.60 7.14 11.28
N GLN A 59 19.34 8.24 11.20
CA GLN A 59 20.70 8.34 11.75
C GLN A 59 20.74 8.34 13.30
N ALA A 60 19.62 8.67 13.94
CA ALA A 60 19.51 8.73 15.39
C ALA A 60 19.05 7.41 16.04
N TRP A 61 18.73 6.39 15.23
CA TRP A 61 18.37 5.03 15.67
C TRP A 61 19.60 4.15 15.83
#